data_AF-A0A354ZJD8-F1
#
_entry.id   AF-A0A354ZJD8-F1
#
_cell.length_a   1.000
_cell.length_b   1.000
_cell.length_c   1.000
_cell.angle_alpha   90.00
_cell.angle_beta   90.00
_cell.angle_gamma   90.00
#
_symmetry.space_group_name_H-M   'P 1'
#
loop_
_entity.id
_entity.type
_entity.pdbx_description
1 polymer ?
#
loop_
_entity_poly.entity_id
_entity_poly.type
_entity_poly.pdbx_seq_one_letter_code
_entity_poly.pdbx_strand_id
1 'polypeptide(L)'
;MGVSDGQTDLVSAFGGVLEQALDTVNDMQTRADRLTEKLAAGEVRDIHQVMIAVEQVNIALQLTMQVRNKVIESYQEIMRMQV
;
A
#
# COMPACT_ATOMS: atom_id res chain seq x y z
N MET A 1 12.54 -30.16 15.79
CA MET A 1 12.73 -29.25 14.65
C MET A 1 11.35 -29.02 14.05
N GLY A 2 10.76 -27.83 14.11
CA GLY A 2 9.40 -27.65 13.57
C GLY A 2 8.62 -26.38 13.92
N VAL A 3 9.24 -25.32 14.46
CA VAL A 3 8.54 -24.05 14.74
C VAL A 3 9.20 -22.82 14.09
N SER A 4 10.23 -23.01 13.27
CA SER A 4 11.00 -21.89 12.68
C SER A 4 10.59 -21.54 11.24
N ASP A 5 9.99 -22.44 10.46
CA ASP A 5 9.66 -22.19 9.04
C ASP A 5 8.39 -21.31 8.84
N GLY A 6 7.38 -21.44 9.71
CA GLY A 6 6.14 -20.66 9.56
C GLY A 6 6.29 -19.15 9.83
N GLN A 7 7.37 -18.73 10.50
CA GLN A 7 7.62 -17.33 10.84
C GLN A 7 8.29 -16.57 9.68
N THR A 8 9.09 -17.26 8.87
CA THR A 8 9.76 -16.68 7.68
C THR A 8 8.80 -16.53 6.50
N ASP A 9 7.86 -17.48 6.31
CA ASP A 9 6.83 -17.40 5.28
C ASP A 9 5.86 -16.23 5.49
N LEU A 10 5.47 -15.95 6.74
CA LEU A 10 4.58 -14.82 7.06
C LEU A 10 5.27 -13.46 6.81
N VAL A 11 6.55 -13.34 7.12
CA VAL A 11 7.34 -12.12 6.86
C VAL A 11 7.56 -11.92 5.36
N SER A 12 7.82 -13.00 4.60
CA SER A 12 7.94 -12.94 3.14
C SER A 12 6.60 -12.61 2.47
N ALA A 13 5.50 -13.22 2.91
CA ALA A 13 4.15 -12.90 2.42
C ALA A 13 3.77 -11.44 2.72
N PHE A 14 4.14 -10.90 3.89
CA PHE A 14 3.97 -9.47 4.22
C PHE A 14 4.82 -8.57 3.33
N GLY A 15 6.09 -8.90 3.13
CA GLY A 15 6.99 -8.17 2.23
C GLY A 15 6.35 -8.03 0.84
N GLY A 16 5.81 -9.13 0.31
CA GLY A 16 5.08 -9.13 -0.96
C GLY A 16 3.81 -8.28 -0.96
N VAL A 17 3.01 -8.29 0.12
CA VAL A 17 1.80 -7.44 0.21
C VAL A 17 2.16 -5.96 0.32
N LEU A 18 3.20 -5.60 1.08
CA LEU A 18 3.69 -4.23 1.19
C LEU A 18 4.27 -3.73 -0.15
N GLU A 19 5.05 -4.56 -0.82
CA GLU A 19 5.62 -4.29 -2.14
C GLU A 19 4.51 -4.08 -3.17
N GLN A 20 3.48 -4.93 -3.15
CA GLN A 20 2.33 -4.81 -4.05
C GLN A 20 1.45 -3.58 -3.74
N ALA A 21 1.32 -3.19 -2.47
CA ALA A 21 0.64 -1.96 -2.08
C ALA A 21 1.42 -0.71 -2.52
N LEU A 22 2.75 -0.73 -2.40
CA LEU A 22 3.63 0.34 -2.87
C LEU A 22 3.59 0.47 -4.40
N ASP A 23 3.61 -0.65 -5.12
CA ASP A 23 3.45 -0.67 -6.57
C ASP A 23 2.09 -0.10 -6.98
N THR A 24 1.01 -0.44 -6.27
CA THR A 24 -0.33 0.09 -6.53
C THR A 24 -0.39 1.60 -6.33
N VAL A 25 0.25 2.12 -5.27
CA VAL A 25 0.35 3.57 -5.02
C VAL A 25 1.15 4.28 -6.12
N ASN A 26 2.26 3.67 -6.55
CA ASN A 26 3.07 4.20 -7.64
C ASN A 26 2.30 4.26 -8.97
N ASP A 27 1.52 3.22 -9.27
CA ASP A 27 0.68 3.17 -10.46
C ASP A 27 -0.44 4.22 -10.41
N MET A 28 -1.06 4.41 -9.25
CA MET A 28 -2.06 5.47 -9.05
C MET A 28 -1.46 6.88 -9.17
N GLN A 29 -0.26 7.10 -8.62
CA GLN A 29 0.45 8.38 -8.73
C GLN A 29 0.77 8.69 -10.21
N THR A 30 1.33 7.73 -10.94
CA THR A 30 1.61 7.86 -12.38
C THR A 30 0.34 8.14 -13.19
N ARG A 31 -0.79 7.54 -12.80
CA ARG A 31 -2.09 7.75 -13.43
C ARG A 31 -2.64 9.15 -13.13
N ALA A 32 -2.50 9.62 -11.89
CA ALA A 32 -2.89 10.97 -11.49
C ALA A 32 -2.04 12.03 -12.21
N ASP A 33 -0.74 11.81 -12.36
CA ASP A 33 0.15 12.71 -13.12
C ASP A 33 -0.26 12.79 -14.59
N ARG A 34 -0.51 11.64 -15.24
CA ARG A 34 -1.03 11.62 -16.62
C ARG A 34 -2.37 12.32 -16.77
N LEU A 35 -3.28 12.15 -15.82
CA LEU A 35 -4.58 12.83 -15.85
C LEU A 35 -4.42 14.35 -15.65
N THR A 36 -3.51 14.77 -14.79
CA THR A 36 -3.18 16.19 -14.55
C THR A 36 -2.55 16.83 -15.79
N GLU A 37 -1.65 16.11 -16.46
CA GLU A 37 -1.00 16.56 -17.69
C GLU A 37 -2.01 16.69 -18.84
N LYS A 38 -2.94 15.74 -18.97
CA LYS A 38 -4.04 15.81 -19.95
C LYS A 38 -5.09 16.88 -19.61
N LEU A 39 -5.32 17.15 -18.33
CA LEU A 39 -6.16 18.27 -17.88
C LEU A 39 -5.51 19.61 -18.27
N ALA A 40 -4.20 19.77 -18.02
CA ALA A 40 -3.44 20.96 -18.38
C ALA A 40 -3.32 21.16 -19.90
N ALA A 41 -3.25 20.07 -20.67
CA ALA A 41 -3.29 20.08 -22.13
C ALA A 41 -4.69 20.40 -22.70
N GLY A 42 -5.73 20.46 -21.86
CA GLY A 42 -7.12 20.73 -22.27
C GLY A 42 -7.85 19.54 -22.89
N GLU A 43 -7.25 18.34 -22.87
CA GLU A 43 -7.82 17.11 -23.44
C GLU A 43 -8.84 16.44 -22.49
N VAL A 44 -8.78 16.74 -21.19
CA VAL A 44 -9.67 16.15 -20.17
C VAL A 44 -10.61 17.22 -19.62
N ARG A 45 -11.92 17.09 -19.87
CA ARG A 45 -12.97 17.95 -19.30
C ARG A 45 -13.40 17.55 -17.88
N ASP A 46 -12.80 16.48 -17.35
CA ASP A 46 -13.37 15.72 -16.25
C ASP A 46 -12.47 15.79 -15.00
N ILE A 47 -12.43 16.98 -14.38
CA ILE A 47 -11.69 17.25 -13.14
C ILE A 47 -12.06 16.29 -12.00
N HIS A 48 -13.26 15.69 -12.08
CA HIS A 48 -13.73 14.67 -11.15
C HIS A 48 -12.85 13.42 -11.16
N GLN A 49 -12.32 12.99 -12.31
CA GLN A 49 -11.44 11.82 -12.37
C GLN A 49 -10.11 12.06 -11.67
N VAL A 50 -9.57 13.28 -11.75
CA VAL A 50 -8.34 13.67 -11.04
C VAL A 50 -8.57 13.65 -9.54
N MET A 51 -9.66 14.26 -9.06
CA MET A 51 -9.98 14.26 -7.63
C MET A 51 -10.22 12.84 -7.09
N ILE A 52 -10.93 11.98 -7.84
CA ILE A 52 -11.14 10.57 -7.43
C ILE A 52 -9.81 9.81 -7.36
N ALA A 53 -8.91 10.02 -8.33
CA ALA A 53 -7.60 9.37 -8.33
C ALA A 53 -6.76 9.80 -7.09
N VAL A 54 -6.76 11.10 -6.77
CA VAL A 54 -6.07 11.61 -5.57
C VAL A 54 -6.67 11.04 -4.28
N GLU A 55 -8.00 10.96 -4.19
CA GLU A 55 -8.68 10.38 -3.02
C GLU A 55 -8.33 8.89 -2.86
N GLN A 56 -8.26 8.13 -3.96
CA GLN A 56 -7.82 6.72 -3.92
C GLN A 56 -6.38 6.58 -3.43
N VAL A 57 -5.46 7.46 -3.86
CA VAL A 57 -4.07 7.45 -3.38
C VAL A 57 -4.01 7.66 -1.86
N ASN A 58 -4.77 8.63 -1.34
CA ASN A 58 -4.82 8.89 0.10
C ASN A 58 -5.35 7.70 0.89
N ILE A 59 -6.45 7.08 0.44
CA ILE A 59 -7.03 5.91 1.09
C ILE A 59 -6.06 4.72 1.06
N ALA A 60 -5.42 4.47 -0.08
CA ALA A 60 -4.46 3.37 -0.23
C ALA A 60 -3.21 3.55 0.64
N LEU A 61 -2.71 4.78 0.77
CA LEU A 61 -1.59 5.09 1.65
C LEU A 61 -1.96 4.88 3.13
N GLN A 62 -3.17 5.31 3.52
CA GLN A 62 -3.69 5.07 4.88
C GLN A 62 -3.83 3.58 5.18
N LEU A 63 -4.38 2.80 4.25
CA LEU A 63 -4.48 1.36 4.37
C LEU A 63 -3.09 0.73 4.52
N THR A 64 -2.11 1.16 3.73
CA THR A 64 -0.73 0.68 3.81
C THR A 64 -0.11 0.94 5.18
N MET A 65 -0.33 2.11 5.77
CA MET A 65 0.13 2.42 7.12
C MET A 65 -0.56 1.56 8.18
N GLN A 66 -1.86 1.30 8.06
CA GLN A 66 -2.60 0.43 8.98
C GLN A 66 -2.08 -1.01 8.91
N VAL A 67 -1.85 -1.54 7.71
CA VAL A 67 -1.26 -2.87 7.51
C VAL A 67 0.13 -2.93 8.13
N ARG A 68 1.00 -1.94 7.88
CA ARG A 68 2.34 -1.85 8.52
C ARG A 68 2.25 -1.86 10.04
N ASN A 69 1.37 -1.05 10.62
CA ASN A 69 1.22 -0.96 12.08
C ASN A 69 0.70 -2.29 12.66
N LYS A 70 -0.25 -2.94 11.99
CA LYS A 70 -0.80 -4.22 12.45
C LYS A 70 0.22 -5.34 12.43
N VAL A 71 1.12 -5.32 11.45
CA VAL A 71 2.21 -6.29 11.32
C VAL A 71 3.26 -6.10 12.42
N ILE A 72 3.60 -4.84 12.74
CA ILE A 72 4.51 -4.55 13.87
C ILE A 72 3.88 -5.01 15.19
N GLU A 73 2.58 -4.75 15.40
CA GLU A 73 1.85 -5.26 16.58
C GLU A 73 1.90 -6.78 16.66
N SER A 74 1.57 -7.48 15.57
CA SER A 74 1.57 -8.95 15.53
C SER A 74 2.96 -9.54 15.76
N TYR A 75 4.02 -8.92 15.23
CA TYR A 75 5.40 -9.32 15.50
C TYR A 75 5.77 -9.14 16.98
N GLN A 76 5.43 -7.99 17.57
CA GLN A 76 5.66 -7.74 18.99
C GLN A 76 4.89 -8.72 19.89
N GLU A 77 3.68 -9.09 19.50
CA GLU A 77 2.85 -10.02 20.25
C GLU A 77 3.43 -11.44 20.25
N ILE A 78 3.91 -11.91 19.09
CA ILE A 78 4.59 -13.21 18.99
C ILE A 78 5.85 -13.24 19.86
N MET A 79 6.64 -12.16 19.88
CA MET A 79 7.83 -12.08 20.74
C MET A 79 7.47 -12.08 22.24
N ARG A 80 6.37 -11.43 22.64
CA ARG A 80 5.90 -11.41 24.03
C ARG A 80 5.36 -12.77 24.52
N MET A 81 4.87 -13.62 23.62
CA MET A 81 4.41 -14.97 23.97
C MET A 81 5.55 -15.99 24.14
N GLN A 82 6.76 -15.71 23.63
CA GLN A 82 7.90 -16.63 23.67
C GLN A 82 8.88 -16.41 24.84
N VAL A 83 8.70 -15.35 25.65
CA VAL A 83 9.51 -15.09 26.86
C VAL A 83 8.93 -15.75 28.10
#